data_AF-A0A1I4YQR4-F1
#
_entry.id   AF-A0A1I4YQR4-F1
#
_cell.length_a   1.000
_cell.length_b   1.000
_cell.length_c   1.000
_cell.angle_alpha   90.00
_cell.angle_beta   90.00
_cell.angle_gamma   90.00
#
_symmetry.space_group_name_H-M   'P 1'
#
loop_
_entity.id
_entity.type
_entity.pdbx_description
1 polymer ?
#
loop_
_entity_poly.entity_id
_entity_poly.type
_entity_poly.pdbx_seq_one_letter_code
_entity_poly.pdbx_strand_id
1 'polypeptide(L)'
;MKLPIFPVASTVAPAEHIHDLGKLLFPRADYEMLERGTRIELTSKSGSIEIDVARGGVWAADLSRLWRFAGVNSKKRELISAADAERSSYGLLTKYGVLPQLTGPFRLKTRTSGTTTVIATKNMMDRQVFQEDITILMDVEIDVSEFGVGGKVLPLVGGGGRFGVAFGEGGRLLGLRGVWRPVTGEPELQEVVEQTKADQTFRAMTASMKIAEFSSELAYFAAPAFSEQNLLYPVYVYSAVADFEGNRVPLRKIIIPATEVTVPASQPLQPTRTQNARPFIRPLPADFQPVPGRPLPPGIAINRRLLRQAGLKFTDVFTIESLNGPLILNPNFPVIKLKELGNLLGFYSAGTSWIGLSGGLAGSQNNAQGFVDELAAAGWSIRFNWGDANAWESDWREFNDEWVDAVDFVFYTGHANSDGWVFAAPDDTFLHFTETAGAPDLWGTKNLEWAVVAACGPLQDDVVGSGGNVLERWRNAFDGLHILMGYGQVTFDNEEEGQRLAQYAKAGSTIIQSWFRTAQEIQPGEIWAGAYYLGDATGSTESDHLWGTGSVGPDVTNPTWRACSWVPC
;
A
#
# COMPACT_ATOMS: atom_id res chain seq x y z
N MET A 1 -1.23 -14.32 -35.08
CA MET A 1 -2.31 -13.32 -34.87
C MET A 1 -1.59 -12.03 -34.56
N LYS A 2 -1.97 -10.91 -35.17
CA LYS A 2 -1.29 -9.64 -34.91
C LYS A 2 -2.10 -8.76 -33.96
N LEU A 3 -1.43 -8.12 -33.01
CA LEU A 3 -2.01 -7.10 -32.14
C LEU A 3 -1.21 -5.80 -32.27
N PRO A 4 -1.87 -4.64 -32.19
CA PRO A 4 -1.19 -3.36 -32.22
C PRO A 4 -0.35 -3.13 -30.96
N ILE A 5 0.83 -2.56 -31.13
CA ILE A 5 1.58 -1.86 -30.08
C ILE A 5 1.42 -0.37 -30.37
N PHE A 6 0.96 0.39 -29.37
CA PHE A 6 0.74 1.81 -29.52
C PHE A 6 1.90 2.57 -28.86
N PRO A 7 2.63 3.42 -29.61
CA PRO A 7 3.49 4.41 -29.00
C PRO A 7 2.62 5.38 -28.22
N VAL A 8 3.01 5.69 -26.98
CA VAL A 8 2.28 6.62 -26.11
C VAL A 8 3.20 7.73 -25.64
N ALA A 9 2.65 8.91 -25.43
CA ALA A 9 3.38 10.04 -24.87
C ALA A 9 2.68 10.57 -23.61
N SER A 10 3.45 11.28 -22.79
CA SER A 10 2.89 12.05 -21.68
C SER A 10 1.87 13.06 -22.17
N THR A 11 0.80 13.27 -21.39
CA THR A 11 0.01 14.48 -21.50
C THR A 11 0.78 15.64 -20.87
N VAL A 12 1.21 16.59 -21.70
CA VAL A 12 1.73 17.86 -21.21
C VAL A 12 0.53 18.71 -20.78
N ALA A 13 0.00 18.49 -19.58
CA ALA A 13 -0.82 19.52 -18.96
C ALA A 13 0.13 20.70 -18.65
N PRO A 14 -0.15 21.93 -19.12
CA PRO A 14 0.67 23.08 -18.76
C PRO A 14 0.69 23.26 -17.24
N ALA A 15 1.85 23.58 -16.66
CA ALA A 15 2.01 23.82 -15.23
C ALA A 15 0.99 24.83 -14.66
N GLU A 16 0.56 25.80 -15.47
CA GLU A 16 -0.46 26.80 -15.12
C GLU A 16 -1.83 26.19 -14.76
N HIS A 17 -2.14 25.00 -15.28
CA HIS A 17 -3.42 24.33 -15.07
C HIS A 17 -3.61 23.81 -13.63
N ILE A 18 -2.52 23.52 -12.89
CA ILE A 18 -2.63 22.94 -11.53
C ILE A 18 -3.21 23.94 -10.53
N HIS A 19 -2.84 25.21 -10.65
CA HIS A 19 -3.31 26.27 -9.75
C HIS A 19 -4.80 26.54 -9.93
N ASP A 20 -5.26 26.53 -11.18
CA ASP A 20 -6.69 26.62 -11.49
C ASP A 20 -7.43 25.37 -11.04
N LEU A 21 -6.86 24.17 -11.26
CA LEU A 21 -7.41 22.91 -10.74
C LEU A 21 -7.57 22.97 -9.21
N GLY A 22 -6.57 23.49 -8.50
CA GLY A 22 -6.59 23.56 -7.03
C GLY A 22 -7.54 24.58 -6.45
N LYS A 23 -7.65 25.75 -7.09
CA LYS A 23 -8.70 26.72 -6.74
C LYS A 23 -10.11 26.18 -6.99
N LEU A 24 -10.28 25.30 -7.98
CA LEU A 24 -11.60 24.85 -8.41
C LEU A 24 -12.07 23.57 -7.70
N LEU A 25 -11.19 22.58 -7.52
CA LEU A 25 -11.53 21.31 -6.88
C LEU A 25 -11.65 21.45 -5.37
N PHE A 26 -10.68 22.11 -4.75
CA PHE A 26 -10.56 22.21 -3.30
C PHE A 26 -10.09 23.62 -2.91
N PRO A 27 -10.90 24.67 -3.12
CA PRO A 27 -10.50 26.06 -2.91
C PRO A 27 -9.94 26.30 -1.51
N ARG A 28 -8.66 26.66 -1.42
CA ARG A 28 -7.98 26.97 -0.16
C ARG A 28 -6.96 28.08 -0.31
N ALA A 29 -6.80 28.84 0.76
CA ALA A 29 -5.87 29.96 0.85
C ALA A 29 -4.47 29.54 1.33
N ASP A 30 -4.35 28.35 1.94
CA ASP A 30 -3.12 27.83 2.56
C ASP A 30 -2.38 26.81 1.68
N TYR A 31 -2.63 26.80 0.37
CA TYR A 31 -1.85 25.95 -0.53
C TYR A 31 -0.44 26.48 -0.69
N GLU A 32 0.52 25.58 -0.52
CA GLU A 32 1.91 25.76 -0.90
C GLU A 32 2.17 24.97 -2.17
N MET A 33 2.88 25.59 -3.11
CA MET A 33 3.30 24.94 -4.35
C MET A 33 4.70 24.35 -4.16
N LEU A 34 4.84 23.07 -4.51
CA LEU A 34 6.10 22.35 -4.49
C LEU A 34 6.36 21.76 -5.86
N GLU A 35 7.54 22.03 -6.42
CA GLU A 35 8.01 21.40 -7.65
C GLU A 35 9.08 20.36 -7.32
N ARG A 36 8.87 19.13 -7.76
CA ARG A 36 9.77 17.98 -7.52
C ARG A 36 10.03 17.25 -8.84
N GLY A 37 11.06 17.70 -9.56
CA GLY A 37 11.38 17.15 -10.88
C GLY A 37 10.27 17.44 -11.88
N THR A 38 9.52 16.40 -12.28
CA THR A 38 8.40 16.52 -13.22
C THR A 38 7.04 16.62 -12.52
N ARG A 39 7.02 16.57 -11.19
CA ARG A 39 5.81 16.68 -10.38
C ARG A 39 5.63 18.09 -9.89
N ILE A 40 4.39 18.55 -10.00
CA ILE A 40 3.94 19.81 -9.43
C ILE A 40 2.86 19.45 -8.42
N GLU A 41 3.03 19.94 -7.19
CA GLU A 41 2.16 19.65 -6.07
C GLU A 41 1.62 20.97 -5.50
N LEU A 42 0.32 21.00 -5.23
CA LEU A 42 -0.31 21.98 -4.35
C LEU A 42 -0.74 21.24 -3.09
N THR A 43 -0.06 21.51 -1.99
CA THR A 43 -0.31 20.84 -0.71
C THR A 43 -0.75 21.82 0.36
N SER A 44 -1.70 21.40 1.17
CA SER A 44 -2.06 22.03 2.44
C SER A 44 -2.21 20.95 3.50
N LYS A 45 -2.37 21.34 4.78
CA LYS A 45 -2.51 20.36 5.88
C LYS A 45 -3.65 19.37 5.69
N SER A 46 -4.65 19.73 4.90
CA SER A 46 -5.91 18.99 4.77
C SER A 46 -6.19 18.57 3.34
N GLY A 47 -5.29 18.82 2.37
CA GLY A 47 -5.60 18.66 0.95
C GLY A 47 -4.35 18.62 0.09
N SER A 48 -4.42 17.85 -0.99
CA SER A 48 -3.29 17.61 -1.88
C SER A 48 -3.79 17.53 -3.30
N ILE A 49 -3.06 18.18 -4.20
CA ILE A 49 -3.24 18.08 -5.64
C ILE A 49 -1.85 17.89 -6.23
N GLU A 50 -1.70 16.88 -7.07
CA GLU A 50 -0.45 16.50 -7.68
C GLU A 50 -0.69 16.22 -9.16
N ILE A 51 0.16 16.82 -10.00
CA ILE A 51 0.19 16.56 -11.44
C ILE A 51 1.63 16.24 -11.82
N ASP A 52 1.83 15.12 -12.51
CA ASP A 52 3.11 14.81 -13.13
C ASP A 52 3.07 15.18 -14.60
N VAL A 53 3.70 16.30 -14.96
CA VAL A 53 3.65 16.84 -16.32
C VAL A 53 4.41 15.98 -17.34
N ALA A 54 5.32 15.11 -16.87
CA ALA A 54 6.08 14.20 -17.73
C ALA A 54 5.46 12.80 -17.82
N ARG A 55 4.52 12.45 -16.95
CA ARG A 55 3.91 11.11 -16.93
C ARG A 55 2.38 11.13 -17.13
N GLY A 56 1.76 12.30 -16.99
CA GLY A 56 0.34 12.55 -17.24
C GLY A 56 -0.60 12.19 -16.10
N GLY A 57 -0.05 11.82 -14.93
CA GLY A 57 -0.82 11.44 -13.74
C GLY A 57 -1.39 12.66 -13.02
N VAL A 58 -2.65 12.55 -12.58
CA VAL A 58 -3.33 13.53 -11.73
C VAL A 58 -3.83 12.84 -10.47
N TRP A 59 -3.56 13.45 -9.31
CA TRP A 59 -4.15 13.11 -8.03
C TRP A 59 -4.68 14.38 -7.37
N ALA A 60 -5.87 14.32 -6.77
CA ALA A 60 -6.45 15.43 -6.03
C ALA A 60 -7.32 14.87 -4.90
N ALA A 61 -7.13 15.30 -3.65
CA ALA A 61 -7.89 14.81 -2.52
C ALA A 61 -8.05 15.85 -1.40
N ASP A 62 -9.22 15.85 -0.76
CA ASP A 62 -9.44 16.47 0.55
C ASP A 62 -9.04 15.48 1.65
N LEU A 63 -7.74 15.43 1.99
CA LEU A 63 -7.17 14.51 3.00
C LEU A 63 -7.72 14.70 4.43
N SER A 64 -8.43 15.79 4.70
CA SER A 64 -9.17 15.93 5.96
C SER A 64 -10.47 15.13 6.01
N ARG A 65 -10.90 14.55 4.87
CA ARG A 65 -12.17 13.83 4.74
C ARG A 65 -12.06 12.51 4.01
N LEU A 66 -11.25 12.45 2.96
CA LEU A 66 -10.96 11.22 2.25
C LEU A 66 -10.32 10.25 3.25
N TRP A 67 -10.97 9.09 3.40
CA TRP A 67 -10.57 8.02 4.32
C TRP A 67 -10.49 8.45 5.79
N ARG A 68 -11.42 9.31 6.20
CA ARG A 68 -11.82 9.44 7.61
C ARG A 68 -13.07 8.59 7.80
N PHE A 69 -12.95 7.46 8.48
CA PHE A 69 -14.01 6.46 8.53
C PHE A 69 -15.03 6.76 9.64
N ALA A 70 -16.19 6.12 9.54
CA ALA A 70 -17.17 6.11 10.60
C ALA A 70 -16.57 5.48 11.88
N GLY A 71 -16.94 6.02 13.05
CA GLY A 71 -16.67 5.39 14.33
C GLY A 71 -17.84 4.51 14.79
N VAL A 72 -17.67 3.80 15.91
CA VAL A 72 -18.65 2.85 16.48
C VAL A 72 -20.07 3.41 16.64
N ASN A 73 -20.20 4.73 16.89
CA ASN A 73 -21.47 5.42 17.11
C ASN A 73 -21.87 6.34 15.95
N SER A 74 -21.19 6.26 14.82
CA SER A 74 -21.49 7.09 13.66
C SER A 74 -22.83 6.69 13.04
N LYS A 75 -23.56 7.70 12.57
CA LYS A 75 -24.73 7.46 11.72
C LYS A 75 -24.27 7.07 10.32
N LYS A 76 -25.11 6.30 9.62
CA LYS A 76 -24.92 6.03 8.18
C LYS A 76 -24.93 7.36 7.42
N ARG A 77 -23.98 7.53 6.50
CA ARG A 77 -23.87 8.73 5.65
C ARG A 77 -24.98 8.78 4.62
N GLU A 78 -25.49 9.97 4.35
CA GLU A 78 -26.40 10.21 3.23
C GLU A 78 -25.60 10.46 1.95
N LEU A 79 -25.41 9.41 1.16
CA LEU A 79 -24.65 9.46 -0.09
C LEU A 79 -25.55 9.87 -1.27
N ILE A 80 -24.95 10.52 -2.26
CA ILE A 80 -25.59 10.80 -3.54
C ILE A 80 -25.88 9.49 -4.30
N SER A 81 -26.86 9.50 -5.21
CA SER A 81 -27.18 8.33 -6.04
C SER A 81 -26.03 7.98 -7.00
N ALA A 82 -25.92 6.71 -7.37
CA ALA A 82 -24.91 6.25 -8.34
C ALA A 82 -25.01 6.96 -9.70
N ALA A 83 -26.24 7.16 -10.20
CA ALA A 83 -26.46 7.84 -11.48
C ALA A 83 -26.03 9.32 -11.44
N ASP A 84 -26.27 10.01 -10.32
CA ASP A 84 -25.85 11.40 -10.16
C ASP A 84 -24.34 11.51 -9.91
N ALA A 85 -23.74 10.57 -9.18
CA ALA A 85 -22.30 10.46 -9.00
C ALA A 85 -21.59 10.22 -10.36
N GLU A 86 -22.11 9.31 -11.18
CA GLU A 86 -21.57 9.05 -12.53
C GLU A 86 -21.63 10.29 -13.41
N ARG A 87 -22.80 10.94 -13.49
CA ARG A 87 -22.97 12.19 -14.26
C ARG A 87 -22.02 13.29 -13.77
N SER A 88 -21.89 13.44 -12.45
CA SER A 88 -21.00 14.43 -11.84
C SER A 88 -19.53 14.13 -12.13
N SER A 89 -19.13 12.85 -12.10
CA SER A 89 -17.77 12.41 -12.41
C SER A 89 -17.38 12.76 -13.84
N TYR A 90 -18.20 12.39 -14.82
CA TYR A 90 -17.98 12.74 -16.22
C TYR A 90 -17.87 14.25 -16.42
N GLY A 91 -18.79 15.01 -15.81
CA GLY A 91 -18.78 16.48 -15.87
C GLY A 91 -17.50 17.09 -15.29
N LEU A 92 -17.06 16.63 -14.11
CA LEU A 92 -15.84 17.12 -13.46
C LEU A 92 -14.59 16.78 -14.27
N LEU A 93 -14.39 15.49 -14.61
CA LEU A 93 -13.19 15.06 -15.30
C LEU A 93 -13.04 15.70 -16.68
N THR A 94 -14.16 15.88 -17.41
CA THR A 94 -14.16 16.57 -18.72
C THR A 94 -13.88 18.05 -18.55
N LYS A 95 -14.57 18.73 -17.62
CA LYS A 95 -14.40 20.16 -17.36
C LYS A 95 -12.96 20.52 -17.03
N TYR A 96 -12.27 19.65 -16.31
CA TYR A 96 -10.90 19.88 -15.85
C TYR A 96 -9.83 19.25 -16.74
N GLY A 97 -10.20 18.69 -17.89
CA GLY A 97 -9.24 18.11 -18.84
C GLY A 97 -8.49 16.89 -18.29
N VAL A 98 -9.04 16.23 -17.27
CA VAL A 98 -8.47 14.99 -16.72
C VAL A 98 -8.90 13.81 -17.56
N LEU A 99 -10.17 13.77 -17.99
CA LEU A 99 -10.65 12.77 -18.93
C LEU A 99 -10.23 13.16 -20.35
N PRO A 100 -9.36 12.38 -21.03
CA PRO A 100 -8.97 12.64 -22.40
C PRO A 100 -10.12 12.36 -23.37
N GLN A 101 -10.07 12.97 -24.54
CA GLN A 101 -10.86 12.50 -25.67
C GLN A 101 -10.20 11.21 -26.20
N LEU A 102 -10.85 10.07 -25.97
CA LEU A 102 -10.40 8.80 -26.52
C LEU A 102 -10.69 8.73 -28.02
N THR A 103 -9.70 8.33 -28.82
CA THR A 103 -9.80 8.15 -30.27
C THR A 103 -9.47 6.71 -30.67
N GLY A 104 -9.79 6.31 -31.90
CA GLY A 104 -9.43 4.97 -32.40
C GLY A 104 -10.11 3.84 -31.62
N PRO A 105 -9.38 2.79 -31.19
CA PRO A 105 -9.96 1.59 -30.56
C PRO A 105 -10.31 1.77 -29.07
N PHE A 106 -9.97 2.90 -28.45
CA PHE A 106 -10.13 3.08 -27.00
C PHE A 106 -11.57 3.42 -26.61
N ARG A 107 -12.08 2.79 -25.55
CA ARG A 107 -13.42 2.99 -24.99
C ARG A 107 -13.33 3.17 -23.48
N LEU A 108 -14.29 3.87 -22.88
CA LEU A 108 -14.44 3.95 -21.42
C LEU A 108 -15.48 2.97 -20.94
N LYS A 109 -15.16 2.28 -19.85
CA LYS A 109 -16.09 1.48 -19.07
C LYS A 109 -16.23 2.08 -17.69
N THR A 110 -17.45 2.46 -17.33
CA THR A 110 -17.76 2.98 -16.00
C THR A 110 -18.20 1.85 -15.07
N ARG A 111 -17.75 1.90 -13.81
CA ARG A 111 -18.34 1.13 -12.72
C ARG A 111 -18.52 2.01 -11.48
N THR A 112 -19.50 1.65 -10.67
CA THR A 112 -19.71 2.25 -9.34
C THR A 112 -19.17 1.30 -8.28
N SER A 113 -18.44 1.84 -7.33
CA SER A 113 -17.93 1.18 -6.12
C SER A 113 -17.96 2.18 -4.96
N GLY A 114 -17.21 1.93 -3.90
CA GLY A 114 -16.92 2.94 -2.88
C GLY A 114 -16.36 2.33 -1.60
N THR A 115 -15.72 3.16 -0.80
CA THR A 115 -15.09 2.74 0.44
C THR A 115 -16.10 2.10 1.40
N THR A 116 -15.74 0.93 1.92
CA THR A 116 -16.55 0.17 2.89
C THR A 116 -15.77 0.01 4.18
N THR A 117 -16.41 0.29 5.32
CA THR A 117 -15.85 0.07 6.65
C THR A 117 -16.69 -0.94 7.40
N VAL A 118 -16.03 -1.86 8.07
CA VAL A 118 -16.65 -2.78 9.01
C VAL A 118 -16.14 -2.47 10.40
N ILE A 119 -17.03 -2.36 11.37
CA ILE A 119 -16.70 -2.15 12.78
C ILE A 119 -17.35 -3.24 13.61
N ALA A 120 -16.61 -3.84 14.53
CA ALA A 120 -17.12 -4.80 15.50
C ALA A 120 -16.74 -4.39 16.92
N THR A 121 -17.68 -4.52 17.86
CA THR A 121 -17.40 -4.31 19.29
C THR A 121 -16.66 -5.51 19.88
N LYS A 122 -16.16 -5.39 21.12
CA LYS A 122 -15.31 -6.39 21.79
C LYS A 122 -15.84 -7.83 21.75
N ASN A 123 -17.15 -8.06 21.74
CA ASN A 123 -17.72 -9.41 21.71
C ASN A 123 -17.84 -10.00 20.29
N MET A 124 -17.50 -9.23 19.25
CA MET A 124 -17.62 -9.60 17.83
C MET A 124 -19.05 -9.96 17.36
N MET A 125 -20.06 -9.79 18.22
CA MET A 125 -21.46 -10.14 17.92
C MET A 125 -22.14 -9.06 17.09
N ASP A 126 -21.74 -7.80 17.25
CA ASP A 126 -22.36 -6.64 16.61
C ASP A 126 -21.44 -6.04 15.54
N ARG A 127 -21.45 -6.65 14.35
CA ARG A 127 -20.69 -6.19 13.19
C ARG A 127 -21.52 -5.19 12.38
N GLN A 128 -21.08 -3.94 12.34
CA GLN A 128 -21.72 -2.86 11.59
C GLN A 128 -20.93 -2.60 10.30
N VAL A 129 -21.65 -2.42 9.19
CA VAL A 129 -21.05 -2.13 7.88
C VAL A 129 -21.48 -0.73 7.44
N PHE A 130 -20.50 0.11 7.12
CA PHE A 130 -20.69 1.49 6.66
C PHE A 130 -20.19 1.63 5.24
N GLN A 131 -21.01 2.25 4.40
CA GLN A 131 -20.57 2.79 3.12
C GLN A 131 -20.12 4.23 3.36
N GLU A 132 -18.83 4.51 3.14
CA GLU A 132 -18.22 5.80 3.51
C GLU A 132 -18.25 6.83 2.38
N ASP A 133 -18.26 6.34 1.15
CA ASP A 133 -18.34 7.13 -0.07
C ASP A 133 -19.00 6.33 -1.21
N ILE A 134 -19.27 7.04 -2.30
CA ILE A 134 -19.52 6.45 -3.61
C ILE A 134 -18.38 6.85 -4.54
N THR A 135 -17.72 5.85 -5.13
CA THR A 135 -16.59 6.04 -6.03
C THR A 135 -16.95 5.57 -7.42
N ILE A 136 -16.84 6.46 -8.40
CA ILE A 136 -17.00 6.14 -9.81
C ILE A 136 -15.62 5.86 -10.39
N LEU A 137 -15.44 4.67 -10.95
CA LEU A 137 -14.22 4.27 -11.64
C LEU A 137 -14.50 4.18 -13.14
N MET A 138 -13.62 4.74 -13.94
CA MET A 138 -13.69 4.69 -15.39
C MET A 138 -12.38 4.09 -15.89
N ASP A 139 -12.46 2.90 -16.46
CA ASP A 139 -11.31 2.20 -17.04
C ASP A 139 -11.34 2.35 -18.56
N VAL A 140 -10.18 2.56 -19.16
CA VAL A 140 -10.02 2.46 -20.60
C VAL A 140 -9.93 0.98 -20.98
N GLU A 141 -10.65 0.59 -22.03
CA GLU A 141 -10.58 -0.72 -22.68
C GLU A 141 -10.23 -0.54 -24.16
N ILE A 142 -9.70 -1.59 -24.80
CA ILE A 142 -9.27 -1.55 -26.20
C ILE A 142 -10.13 -2.50 -27.03
N ASP A 143 -10.90 -1.95 -27.95
CA ASP A 143 -11.60 -2.71 -28.97
C ASP A 143 -10.62 -3.13 -30.07
N VAL A 144 -10.27 -4.42 -30.09
CA VAL A 144 -9.33 -4.97 -31.07
C VAL A 144 -10.01 -5.69 -32.23
N SER A 145 -11.31 -5.46 -32.42
CA SER A 145 -12.12 -6.11 -33.46
C SER A 145 -11.56 -5.88 -34.87
N GLU A 146 -11.03 -4.68 -35.12
CA GLU A 146 -10.45 -4.28 -36.41
C GLU A 146 -9.08 -4.95 -36.69
N PHE A 147 -8.45 -5.56 -35.68
CA PHE A 147 -7.14 -6.22 -35.78
C PHE A 147 -7.23 -7.75 -35.91
N GLY A 148 -8.39 -8.26 -36.34
CA GLY A 148 -8.58 -9.69 -36.61
C GLY A 148 -8.76 -10.57 -35.36
N VAL A 149 -8.99 -9.95 -34.20
CA VAL A 149 -9.31 -10.63 -32.94
C VAL A 149 -10.82 -10.52 -32.71
N GLY A 150 -11.57 -11.34 -33.45
CA GLY A 150 -13.02 -11.22 -33.69
C GLY A 150 -13.85 -10.68 -32.53
N GLY A 151 -14.22 -9.39 -32.60
CA GLY A 151 -15.19 -8.77 -31.69
C GLY A 151 -14.71 -8.58 -30.25
N LYS A 152 -13.42 -8.77 -29.93
CA LYS A 152 -12.95 -8.76 -28.54
C LYS A 152 -12.55 -7.36 -28.09
N VAL A 153 -13.10 -6.97 -26.94
CA VAL A 153 -12.60 -5.85 -26.14
C VAL A 153 -11.62 -6.44 -25.12
N LEU A 154 -10.39 -5.92 -25.10
CA LEU A 154 -9.35 -6.35 -24.17
C LEU A 154 -9.20 -5.32 -23.04
N PRO A 155 -9.06 -5.78 -21.78
CA PRO A 155 -8.89 -4.89 -20.64
C PRO A 155 -7.49 -4.28 -20.62
N LEU A 156 -7.37 -3.14 -19.95
CA LEU A 156 -6.07 -2.64 -19.47
C LEU A 156 -5.79 -3.20 -18.07
N VAL A 157 -4.56 -3.67 -17.87
CA VAL A 157 -4.04 -4.06 -16.57
C VAL A 157 -2.89 -3.15 -16.15
N GLY A 158 -2.63 -3.11 -14.85
CA GLY A 158 -1.77 -2.12 -14.21
C GLY A 158 -2.57 -0.92 -13.66
N GLY A 159 -1.84 0.12 -13.27
CA GLY A 159 -2.40 1.34 -12.69
C GLY A 159 -2.74 2.44 -13.72
N GLY A 160 -2.41 2.23 -14.98
CA GLY A 160 -2.64 3.18 -16.08
C GLY A 160 -4.02 3.07 -16.71
N GLY A 161 -4.48 4.13 -17.39
CA GLY A 161 -5.75 4.13 -18.13
C GLY A 161 -6.99 4.07 -17.25
N ARG A 162 -6.89 4.58 -16.02
CA ARG A 162 -7.99 4.66 -15.06
C ARG A 162 -8.23 6.09 -14.62
N PHE A 163 -9.50 6.39 -14.35
CA PHE A 163 -9.95 7.58 -13.66
C PHE A 163 -10.85 7.18 -12.49
N GLY A 164 -10.76 7.93 -11.39
CA GLY A 164 -11.56 7.69 -10.20
C GLY A 164 -12.07 9.00 -9.63
N VAL A 165 -13.33 9.06 -9.22
CA VAL A 165 -13.91 10.19 -8.49
C VAL A 165 -14.71 9.67 -7.31
N ALA A 166 -14.36 10.13 -6.10
CA ALA A 166 -15.01 9.73 -4.86
C ALA A 166 -15.88 10.87 -4.31
N PHE A 167 -17.12 10.56 -3.97
CA PHE A 167 -18.06 11.48 -3.34
C PHE A 167 -18.52 10.98 -1.97
N GLY A 168 -18.45 11.85 -0.98
CA GLY A 168 -18.92 11.58 0.37
C GLY A 168 -20.37 12.03 0.57
N GLU A 169 -20.69 12.31 1.84
CA GLU A 169 -21.99 12.78 2.28
C GLU A 169 -22.47 14.01 1.49
N GLY A 170 -23.73 13.98 1.05
CA GLY A 170 -24.36 15.04 0.28
C GLY A 170 -23.77 15.26 -1.13
N GLY A 171 -23.02 14.30 -1.67
CA GLY A 171 -22.40 14.41 -2.99
C GLY A 171 -21.14 15.29 -3.02
N ARG A 172 -20.53 15.51 -1.85
CA ARG A 172 -19.29 16.29 -1.74
C ARG A 172 -18.11 15.54 -2.37
N LEU A 173 -17.35 16.20 -3.24
CA LEU A 173 -16.10 15.65 -3.77
C LEU A 173 -15.09 15.40 -2.65
N LEU A 174 -14.57 14.17 -2.54
CA LEU A 174 -13.52 13.78 -1.61
C LEU A 174 -12.17 13.59 -2.30
N GLY A 175 -12.18 13.05 -3.51
CA GLY A 175 -10.97 12.79 -4.27
C GLY A 175 -11.25 12.55 -5.75
N LEU A 176 -10.21 12.78 -6.54
CA LEU A 176 -10.17 12.61 -7.98
C LEU A 176 -8.79 12.11 -8.36
N ARG A 177 -8.73 11.12 -9.24
CA ARG A 177 -7.47 10.61 -9.78
C ARG A 177 -7.62 10.26 -11.25
N GLY A 178 -6.50 10.24 -11.97
CA GLY A 178 -6.43 9.47 -13.19
C GLY A 178 -5.16 9.68 -13.98
N VAL A 179 -4.96 8.80 -14.96
CA VAL A 179 -3.85 8.87 -15.90
C VAL A 179 -4.29 8.30 -17.24
N TRP A 180 -3.94 9.02 -18.31
CA TRP A 180 -3.95 8.49 -19.65
C TRP A 180 -2.82 9.08 -20.47
N ARG A 181 -2.11 8.22 -21.18
CA ARG A 181 -1.05 8.59 -22.11
C ARG A 181 -1.61 8.45 -23.52
N PRO A 182 -1.88 9.54 -24.25
CA PRO A 182 -2.42 9.46 -25.59
C PRO A 182 -1.47 8.71 -26.50
N VAL A 183 -2.06 7.96 -27.42
CA VAL A 183 -1.31 7.32 -28.50
C VAL A 183 -0.74 8.39 -29.42
N THR A 184 0.53 8.22 -29.76
CA THR A 184 1.25 9.07 -30.71
C THR A 184 1.63 8.26 -31.94
N GLY A 185 1.18 8.71 -33.11
CA GLY A 185 1.46 8.04 -34.37
C GLY A 185 0.61 6.79 -34.62
N GLU A 186 0.98 6.04 -35.65
CA GLU A 186 0.29 4.82 -36.06
C GLU A 186 0.71 3.63 -35.19
N PRO A 187 -0.22 2.71 -34.86
CA PRO A 187 0.13 1.49 -34.15
C PRO A 187 1.01 0.56 -35.00
N GLU A 188 1.96 -0.11 -34.35
CA GLU A 188 2.77 -1.14 -34.99
C GLU A 188 2.12 -2.52 -34.77
N LEU A 189 1.78 -3.23 -35.84
CA LEU A 189 1.21 -4.58 -35.74
C LEU A 189 2.30 -5.63 -35.53
N GLN A 190 2.30 -6.24 -34.34
CA GLN A 190 3.27 -7.25 -33.93
C GLN A 190 2.61 -8.63 -33.83
N GLU A 191 3.34 -9.68 -34.19
CA GLU A 191 2.84 -11.05 -33.99
C GLU A 191 2.77 -11.35 -32.49
N VAL A 192 1.61 -11.90 -32.10
CA VAL A 192 1.38 -12.35 -30.74
C VAL A 192 2.14 -13.66 -30.52
N VAL A 193 2.94 -13.69 -29.47
CA VAL A 193 3.62 -14.91 -28.98
C VAL A 193 2.59 -16.01 -28.79
N GLU A 194 2.84 -17.20 -29.33
CA GLU A 194 1.90 -18.32 -29.16
C GLU A 194 1.66 -18.63 -27.67
N GLN A 195 0.39 -18.87 -27.33
CA GLN A 195 -0.04 -19.19 -25.96
C GLN A 195 0.80 -20.31 -25.33
N THR A 196 1.15 -21.35 -26.10
CA THR A 196 1.98 -22.48 -25.67
C THR A 196 3.38 -22.04 -25.23
N LYS A 197 3.97 -21.04 -25.88
CA LYS A 197 5.27 -20.47 -25.51
C LYS A 197 5.16 -19.59 -24.27
N ALA A 198 4.10 -18.79 -24.16
CA ALA A 198 3.83 -18.03 -22.94
C ALA A 198 3.61 -18.97 -21.73
N ASP A 199 2.89 -20.08 -21.91
CA ASP A 199 2.65 -21.09 -20.88
C ASP A 199 3.97 -21.76 -20.43
N GLN A 200 4.88 -22.00 -21.36
CA GLN A 200 6.22 -22.52 -21.04
C GLN A 200 7.01 -21.53 -20.21
N THR A 201 6.99 -20.24 -20.56
CA THR A 201 7.63 -19.17 -19.76
C THR A 201 7.03 -19.12 -18.35
N PHE A 202 5.70 -19.12 -18.23
CA PHE A 202 5.02 -19.16 -16.93
C PHE A 202 5.44 -20.37 -16.09
N ARG A 203 5.47 -21.57 -16.68
CA ARG A 203 5.93 -22.79 -16.00
C ARG A 203 7.40 -22.72 -15.57
N ALA A 204 8.26 -22.08 -16.36
CA ALA A 204 9.65 -21.89 -16.00
C ALA A 204 9.80 -20.92 -14.82
N MET A 205 9.06 -19.82 -14.80
CA MET A 205 9.03 -18.85 -13.69
C MET A 205 8.48 -19.47 -12.40
N THR A 206 7.61 -20.46 -12.50
CA THR A 206 6.92 -21.10 -11.38
C THR A 206 7.44 -22.51 -11.06
N ALA A 207 8.59 -22.90 -11.61
CA ALA A 207 9.10 -24.27 -11.56
C ALA A 207 9.43 -24.79 -10.14
N SER A 208 9.69 -23.88 -9.20
CA SER A 208 9.93 -24.16 -7.78
C SER A 208 8.64 -24.45 -7.00
N MET A 209 7.46 -24.19 -7.58
CA MET A 209 6.18 -24.28 -6.90
C MET A 209 5.33 -25.43 -7.43
N LYS A 210 4.51 -25.99 -6.54
CA LYS A 210 3.52 -27.00 -6.89
C LYS A 210 2.24 -26.33 -7.40
N ILE A 211 2.21 -25.98 -8.69
CA ILE A 211 1.05 -25.37 -9.32
C ILE A 211 -0.08 -26.39 -9.48
N ALA A 212 -1.22 -26.15 -8.83
CA ALA A 212 -2.41 -26.99 -8.92
C ALA A 212 -3.23 -26.67 -10.17
N GLU A 213 -3.43 -25.39 -10.45
CA GLU A 213 -4.17 -24.90 -11.61
C GLU A 213 -3.66 -23.53 -12.04
N PHE A 214 -3.77 -23.22 -13.33
CA PHE A 214 -3.55 -21.87 -13.85
C PHE A 214 -4.40 -21.62 -15.09
N SER A 215 -4.64 -20.35 -15.36
CA SER A 215 -5.28 -19.83 -16.57
C SER A 215 -4.60 -18.54 -17.01
N SER A 216 -4.85 -18.12 -18.24
CA SER A 216 -4.37 -16.83 -18.73
C SER A 216 -5.39 -16.13 -19.61
N GLU A 217 -5.31 -14.81 -19.64
CA GLU A 217 -6.08 -13.96 -20.55
C GLU A 217 -5.17 -12.95 -21.24
N LEU A 218 -5.58 -12.47 -22.42
CA LEU A 218 -4.93 -11.36 -23.10
C LEU A 218 -5.45 -10.04 -22.55
N ALA A 219 -4.54 -9.11 -22.31
CA ALA A 219 -4.81 -7.74 -21.88
C ALA A 219 -3.79 -6.79 -22.51
N TYR A 220 -3.91 -5.50 -22.22
CA TYR A 220 -2.83 -4.53 -22.48
C TYR A 220 -2.28 -3.99 -21.16
N PHE A 221 -0.97 -3.78 -21.09
CA PHE A 221 -0.35 -3.20 -19.91
C PHE A 221 -0.27 -1.67 -20.00
N ALA A 222 -0.81 -0.98 -19.00
CA ALA A 222 -0.68 0.45 -18.82
C ALA A 222 -0.04 0.76 -17.46
N ALA A 223 1.10 1.44 -17.49
CA ALA A 223 1.88 1.71 -16.28
C ALA A 223 1.16 2.71 -15.36
N PRO A 224 1.37 2.62 -14.03
CA PRO A 224 0.80 3.53 -13.03
C PRO A 224 0.96 5.03 -13.33
N ALA A 225 0.15 5.87 -12.68
CA ALA A 225 0.05 7.31 -12.94
C ALA A 225 1.38 8.07 -12.97
N PHE A 226 2.32 7.66 -12.12
CA PHE A 226 3.61 8.31 -11.91
C PHE A 226 4.81 7.49 -12.39
N SER A 227 4.56 6.49 -13.23
CA SER A 227 5.61 5.66 -13.87
C SER A 227 5.78 6.06 -15.33
N GLU A 228 6.98 5.88 -15.88
CA GLU A 228 7.22 6.15 -17.30
C GLU A 228 6.74 4.96 -18.15
N GLN A 229 6.17 5.27 -19.30
CA GLN A 229 5.77 4.28 -20.30
C GLN A 229 5.72 4.94 -21.66
N ASN A 230 6.43 4.34 -22.62
CA ASN A 230 6.47 4.82 -24.00
C ASN A 230 5.68 3.92 -24.97
N LEU A 231 5.27 2.73 -24.51
CA LEU A 231 4.52 1.76 -25.29
C LEU A 231 3.36 1.20 -24.48
N LEU A 232 2.17 1.18 -25.07
CA LEU A 232 1.03 0.38 -24.63
C LEU A 232 1.03 -0.90 -25.48
N TYR A 233 1.28 -2.05 -24.84
CA TYR A 233 1.53 -3.32 -25.52
C TYR A 233 0.70 -4.46 -24.91
N PRO A 234 0.39 -5.49 -25.72
CA PRO A 234 -0.40 -6.63 -25.26
C PRO A 234 0.43 -7.56 -24.36
N VAL A 235 -0.24 -8.15 -23.38
CA VAL A 235 0.33 -9.05 -22.38
C VAL A 235 -0.60 -10.24 -22.13
N TYR A 236 0.00 -11.35 -21.73
CA TYR A 236 -0.70 -12.45 -21.08
C TYR A 236 -0.70 -12.23 -19.56
N VAL A 237 -1.88 -12.29 -18.96
CA VAL A 237 -2.08 -12.19 -17.52
C VAL A 237 -2.38 -13.59 -16.99
N TYR A 238 -1.46 -14.16 -16.22
CA TYR A 238 -1.61 -15.48 -15.62
C TYR A 238 -2.23 -15.38 -14.24
N SER A 239 -3.25 -16.19 -13.99
CA SER A 239 -3.82 -16.46 -12.66
C SER A 239 -3.55 -17.92 -12.32
N ALA A 240 -3.10 -18.21 -11.10
CA ALA A 240 -2.76 -19.57 -10.70
C ALA A 240 -3.00 -19.81 -9.22
N VAL A 241 -3.10 -21.09 -8.84
CA VAL A 241 -3.14 -21.54 -7.45
C VAL A 241 -2.02 -22.54 -7.24
N ALA A 242 -1.19 -22.31 -6.23
CA ALA A 242 -0.16 -23.24 -5.79
C ALA A 242 -0.51 -23.87 -4.45
N ASP A 243 0.07 -25.04 -4.21
CA ASP A 243 -0.05 -25.79 -2.97
C ASP A 243 1.24 -25.61 -2.14
N PHE A 244 1.12 -25.05 -0.95
CA PHE A 244 2.19 -24.87 0.03
C PHE A 244 1.83 -25.67 1.28
N GLU A 245 2.40 -26.88 1.40
CA GLU A 245 2.13 -27.82 2.51
C GLU A 245 0.63 -28.05 2.78
N GLY A 246 -0.17 -28.19 1.71
CA GLY A 246 -1.62 -28.40 1.78
C GLY A 246 -2.46 -27.13 1.82
N ASN A 247 -1.84 -25.95 1.91
CA ASN A 247 -2.52 -24.67 1.78
C ASN A 247 -2.64 -24.29 0.31
N ARG A 248 -3.87 -24.09 -0.17
CA ARG A 248 -4.12 -23.58 -1.53
C ARG A 248 -4.00 -22.06 -1.54
N VAL A 249 -2.97 -21.56 -2.22
CA VAL A 249 -2.63 -20.13 -2.23
C VAL A 249 -2.73 -19.60 -3.67
N PRO A 250 -3.61 -18.61 -3.95
CA PRO A 250 -3.62 -17.94 -5.23
C PRO A 250 -2.34 -17.12 -5.40
N LEU A 251 -1.69 -17.30 -6.54
CA LEU A 251 -0.50 -16.53 -6.88
C LEU A 251 -0.89 -15.08 -7.22
N ARG A 252 0.01 -14.12 -6.97
CA ARG A 252 -0.14 -12.79 -7.57
C ARG A 252 -0.12 -12.97 -9.08
N LYS A 253 -0.92 -12.19 -9.79
CA LYS A 253 -1.03 -12.28 -11.24
C LYS A 253 0.31 -11.93 -11.87
N ILE A 254 0.82 -12.84 -12.70
CA ILE A 254 2.08 -12.70 -13.43
C ILE A 254 1.77 -12.17 -14.83
N ILE A 255 2.48 -11.12 -15.24
CA ILE A 255 2.34 -10.51 -16.56
C ILE A 255 3.50 -10.98 -17.43
N ILE A 256 3.19 -11.57 -18.58
CA ILE A 256 4.17 -11.96 -19.61
C ILE A 256 3.89 -11.17 -20.88
N PRO A 257 4.86 -10.45 -21.47
CA PRO A 257 4.66 -9.78 -22.76
C PRO A 257 4.12 -10.74 -23.82
N ALA A 258 3.06 -10.33 -24.51
CA ALA A 258 2.46 -11.13 -25.59
C ALA A 258 3.14 -10.87 -26.94
N THR A 259 4.23 -10.11 -26.97
CA THR A 259 5.03 -9.74 -28.15
C THR A 259 6.52 -9.80 -27.77
N GLU A 260 7.44 -9.76 -28.75
CA GLU A 260 8.90 -9.85 -28.51
C GLU A 260 9.52 -8.60 -27.83
N VAL A 261 8.72 -7.79 -27.15
CA VAL A 261 9.20 -6.69 -26.31
C VAL A 261 10.05 -7.28 -25.18
N THR A 262 11.34 -7.00 -25.23
CA THR A 262 12.30 -7.47 -24.23
C THR A 262 12.16 -6.60 -22.98
N VAL A 263 11.63 -7.20 -21.91
CA VAL A 263 11.73 -6.63 -20.56
C VAL A 263 12.91 -7.31 -19.88
N PRO A 264 14.01 -6.61 -19.58
CA PRO A 264 15.11 -7.21 -18.85
C PRO A 264 14.67 -7.48 -17.41
N ALA A 265 14.81 -8.73 -16.95
CA ALA A 265 14.73 -9.06 -15.54
C ALA A 265 15.98 -9.85 -15.16
N SER A 266 16.93 -9.18 -14.54
CA SER A 266 17.99 -9.83 -13.77
C SER A 266 18.07 -9.14 -12.42
N GLN A 267 17.66 -9.83 -11.37
CA GLN A 267 17.84 -9.38 -10.01
C GLN A 267 18.99 -10.14 -9.36
N PRO A 268 19.85 -9.46 -8.59
CA PRO A 268 20.92 -10.13 -7.86
C PRO A 268 20.32 -11.01 -6.76
N LEU A 269 20.76 -12.27 -6.70
CA LEU A 269 20.42 -13.17 -5.61
C LEU A 269 20.84 -12.56 -4.28
N GLN A 270 19.99 -12.71 -3.25
CA GLN A 270 20.38 -12.33 -1.90
C GLN A 270 21.51 -13.25 -1.38
N PRO A 271 22.46 -12.70 -0.59
CA PRO A 271 23.44 -13.52 0.09
C PRO A 271 22.75 -14.48 1.07
N THR A 272 23.27 -15.70 1.22
CA THR A 272 22.71 -16.67 2.17
C THR A 272 22.75 -16.16 3.60
N ARG A 273 21.61 -16.21 4.29
CA ARG A 273 21.47 -15.86 5.71
C ARG A 273 21.88 -17.04 6.59
N THR A 274 22.72 -16.79 7.58
CA THR A 274 23.11 -17.79 8.58
C THR A 274 22.04 -17.92 9.67
N GLN A 275 21.85 -19.11 10.26
CA GLN A 275 20.92 -19.31 11.38
C GLN A 275 21.17 -18.40 12.59
N ASN A 276 22.43 -18.00 12.82
CA ASN A 276 22.81 -17.08 13.89
C ASN A 276 22.75 -15.60 13.48
N ALA A 277 22.15 -15.28 12.34
CA ALA A 277 21.94 -13.90 11.93
C ALA A 277 21.17 -13.16 13.03
N ARG A 278 21.45 -11.87 13.16
CA ARG A 278 20.77 -10.97 14.08
C ARG A 278 20.33 -9.72 13.32
N PRO A 279 19.22 -9.09 13.73
CA PRO A 279 18.80 -7.82 13.15
C PRO A 279 19.92 -6.79 13.28
N PHE A 280 20.07 -5.95 12.27
CA PHE A 280 20.94 -4.80 12.38
C PHE A 280 20.37 -3.83 13.42
N ILE A 281 21.16 -3.49 14.43
CA ILE A 281 20.82 -2.46 15.42
C ILE A 281 21.74 -1.29 15.15
N ARG A 282 21.20 -0.17 14.68
CA ARG A 282 21.96 1.07 14.54
C ARG A 282 22.25 1.63 15.93
N PRO A 283 23.52 1.65 16.40
CA PRO A 283 23.84 2.27 17.67
C PRO A 283 23.66 3.78 17.55
N LEU A 284 23.26 4.43 18.65
CA LEU A 284 23.37 5.88 18.75
C LEU A 284 24.85 6.30 18.59
N PRO A 285 25.12 7.51 18.06
CA PRO A 285 26.48 8.03 18.00
C PRO A 285 27.15 7.96 19.38
N ALA A 286 28.43 7.59 19.43
CA ALA A 286 29.14 7.40 20.70
C ALA A 286 29.25 8.67 21.56
N ASP A 287 29.13 9.84 20.92
CA ASP A 287 29.11 11.17 21.51
C ASP A 287 27.69 11.69 21.79
N PHE A 288 26.65 10.93 21.46
CA PHE A 288 25.28 11.31 21.73
C PHE A 288 25.00 11.34 23.23
N GLN A 289 24.80 12.55 23.76
CA GLN A 289 24.41 12.81 25.15
C GLN A 289 23.10 13.58 25.09
N PRO A 290 21.94 12.97 25.44
CA PRO A 290 20.70 13.72 25.52
C PRO A 290 20.82 14.77 26.63
N VAL A 291 20.49 16.02 26.33
CA VAL A 291 20.63 17.16 27.27
C VAL A 291 19.24 17.58 27.74
N PRO A 292 18.96 17.59 29.07
CA PRO A 292 17.70 18.09 29.59
C PRO A 292 17.36 19.49 29.08
N GLY A 293 16.11 19.67 28.65
CA GLY A 293 15.62 20.91 28.04
C GLY A 293 16.05 21.15 26.60
N ARG A 294 16.69 20.17 25.94
CA ARG A 294 17.01 20.22 24.51
C ARG A 294 16.19 19.22 23.70
N PRO A 295 15.86 19.54 22.44
CA PRO A 295 15.24 18.59 21.53
C PRO A 295 16.18 17.43 21.24
N LEU A 296 15.63 16.22 21.15
CA LEU A 296 16.33 15.07 20.59
C LEU A 296 16.55 15.28 19.08
N PRO A 297 17.64 14.72 18.51
CA PRO A 297 17.81 14.63 17.07
C PRO A 297 16.60 13.99 16.37
N PRO A 298 16.28 14.39 15.14
CA PRO A 298 15.27 13.72 14.33
C PRO A 298 15.59 12.22 14.15
N GLY A 299 14.56 11.38 14.10
CA GLY A 299 14.71 9.94 13.86
C GLY A 299 14.98 9.11 15.11
N ILE A 300 15.07 9.72 16.30
CA ILE A 300 15.18 8.98 17.56
C ILE A 300 13.80 8.51 18.03
N ALA A 301 13.66 7.19 18.11
CA ALA A 301 12.58 6.47 18.77
C ALA A 301 12.87 6.27 20.26
N ILE A 302 11.83 6.03 21.02
CA ILE A 302 11.96 5.54 22.39
C ILE A 302 11.32 4.18 22.46
N ASN A 303 12.04 3.21 23.00
CA ASN A 303 11.46 1.92 23.32
C ASN A 303 10.51 2.08 24.52
N ARG A 304 9.21 2.14 24.25
CA ARG A 304 8.16 2.35 25.28
C ARG A 304 8.12 1.21 26.29
N ARG A 305 8.42 -0.03 25.89
CA ARG A 305 8.52 -1.18 26.81
C ARG A 305 9.70 -1.02 27.76
N LEU A 306 10.87 -0.61 27.28
CA LEU A 306 12.02 -0.39 28.15
C LEU A 306 11.78 0.81 29.09
N LEU A 307 11.08 1.86 28.64
CA LEU A 307 10.59 2.94 29.53
C LEU A 307 9.70 2.38 30.65
N ARG A 308 8.69 1.57 30.29
CA ARG A 308 7.76 0.93 31.24
C ARG A 308 8.50 -0.02 32.20
N GLN A 309 9.43 -0.83 31.71
CA GLN A 309 10.27 -1.73 32.52
C GLN A 309 11.19 -0.96 33.48
N ALA A 310 11.65 0.22 33.07
CA ALA A 310 12.41 1.13 33.92
C ALA A 310 11.52 1.92 34.92
N GLY A 311 10.19 1.72 34.89
CA GLY A 311 9.24 2.41 35.75
C GLY A 311 9.11 3.91 35.44
N LEU A 312 9.49 4.33 34.22
CA LEU A 312 9.46 5.71 33.77
C LEU A 312 8.20 5.96 32.94
N LYS A 313 7.47 7.04 33.23
CA LYS A 313 6.40 7.51 32.34
C LYS A 313 6.99 8.40 31.26
N PHE A 314 6.36 8.43 30.09
CA PHE A 314 6.80 9.30 29.00
C PHE A 314 6.94 10.76 29.44
N THR A 315 5.99 11.29 30.23
CA THR A 315 6.02 12.66 30.77
C THR A 315 7.13 12.92 31.79
N ASP A 316 7.64 11.86 32.43
CA ASP A 316 8.78 11.98 33.35
C ASP A 316 10.06 12.24 32.56
N VAL A 317 10.11 11.75 31.32
CA VAL A 317 11.30 11.78 30.46
C VAL A 317 11.21 12.87 29.40
N PHE A 318 10.03 13.23 28.91
CA PHE A 318 9.88 14.17 27.82
C PHE A 318 8.80 15.22 28.07
N THR A 319 9.05 16.40 27.52
CA THR A 319 8.08 17.49 27.37
C THR A 319 7.83 17.70 25.88
N ILE A 320 6.57 17.89 25.53
CA ILE A 320 6.15 18.21 24.16
C ILE A 320 5.74 19.68 24.17
N GLU A 321 6.44 20.54 23.43
CA GLU A 321 6.06 21.97 23.30
C GLU A 321 4.86 22.16 22.36
N SER A 322 4.72 21.30 21.36
CA SER A 322 3.56 21.27 20.46
C SER A 322 3.40 19.87 19.86
N LEU A 323 2.18 19.50 19.45
CA LEU A 323 1.86 18.17 18.89
C LEU A 323 2.75 17.72 17.71
N ASN A 324 3.38 18.67 17.00
CA ASN A 324 4.28 18.42 15.87
C ASN A 324 5.71 18.93 16.13
N GLY A 325 6.02 19.33 17.37
CA GLY A 325 7.33 19.82 17.77
C GLY A 325 8.31 18.68 18.03
N PRO A 326 9.63 18.97 18.04
CA PRO A 326 10.63 17.98 18.38
C PRO A 326 10.43 17.50 19.83
N LEU A 327 10.79 16.24 20.08
CA LEU A 327 10.70 15.68 21.43
C LEU A 327 11.78 16.30 22.32
N ILE A 328 11.38 17.01 23.37
CA ILE A 328 12.33 17.67 24.28
C ILE A 328 12.52 16.80 25.51
N LEU A 329 13.76 16.46 25.84
CA LEU A 329 14.07 15.79 27.10
C LEU A 329 13.63 16.69 28.26
N ASN A 330 12.80 16.17 29.17
CA ASN A 330 12.23 16.91 30.28
C ASN A 330 13.35 17.69 31.00
N PRO A 331 13.25 19.02 31.16
CA PRO A 331 14.28 19.82 31.81
C PRO A 331 14.64 19.35 33.22
N ASN A 332 13.70 18.68 33.90
CA ASN A 332 13.86 18.14 35.24
C ASN A 332 14.33 16.67 35.24
N PHE A 333 14.65 16.09 34.07
CA PHE A 333 15.07 14.71 34.00
C PHE A 333 16.42 14.51 34.71
N PRO A 334 16.55 13.56 35.66
CA PRO A 334 17.77 13.42 36.45
C PRO A 334 18.98 13.07 35.58
N VAL A 335 20.05 13.88 35.69
CA VAL A 335 21.32 13.67 34.95
C VAL A 335 21.88 12.25 35.17
N ILE A 336 21.71 11.69 36.37
CA ILE A 336 22.15 10.33 36.71
C ILE A 336 21.46 9.23 35.89
N LYS A 337 20.26 9.51 35.35
CA LYS A 337 19.49 8.60 34.50
C LYS A 337 19.74 8.79 33.00
N LEU A 338 20.60 9.73 32.58
CA LEU A 338 20.88 9.95 31.15
C LEU A 338 21.53 8.75 30.47
N LYS A 339 22.34 7.99 31.20
CA LYS A 339 22.95 6.75 30.70
C LYS A 339 21.92 5.63 30.52
N GLU A 340 20.93 5.53 31.41
CA GLU A 340 19.77 4.65 31.22
C GLU A 340 18.94 5.10 30.03
N LEU A 341 18.66 6.40 29.91
CA LEU A 341 17.93 6.98 28.78
C LEU A 341 18.62 6.69 27.43
N GLY A 342 19.94 6.81 27.34
CA GLY A 342 20.68 6.44 26.13
C GLY A 342 20.46 4.99 25.68
N ASN A 343 20.13 4.07 26.59
CA ASN A 343 19.77 2.68 26.27
C ASN A 343 18.28 2.51 25.91
N LEU A 344 17.44 3.48 26.27
CA LEU A 344 16.00 3.53 25.93
C LEU A 344 15.76 4.19 24.56
N LEU A 345 16.71 5.01 24.12
CA LEU A 345 16.68 5.71 22.84
C LEU A 345 17.22 4.78 21.74
N GLY A 346 16.46 4.66 20.66
CA GLY A 346 16.85 3.95 19.45
C GLY A 346 16.53 4.82 18.24
N PHE A 347 16.83 4.36 17.03
CA PHE A 347 16.26 4.99 15.83
C PHE A 347 14.90 4.38 15.54
N TYR A 348 14.00 5.12 14.90
CA TYR A 348 12.82 4.50 14.25
C TYR A 348 13.33 3.39 13.34
N SER A 349 12.63 2.29 13.30
CA SER A 349 13.13 1.07 12.73
C SER A 349 12.11 0.37 11.86
N ALA A 350 12.61 -0.23 10.78
CA ALA A 350 11.79 -0.93 9.83
C ALA A 350 12.47 -2.20 9.35
N GLY A 351 11.68 -3.09 8.78
CA GLY A 351 12.17 -4.30 8.16
C GLY A 351 11.32 -4.75 6.99
N THR A 352 11.89 -5.55 6.11
CA THR A 352 11.17 -6.14 5.00
C THR A 352 11.40 -7.64 4.88
N SER A 353 10.36 -8.35 4.45
CA SER A 353 10.44 -9.76 4.10
C SER A 353 9.76 -9.98 2.75
N TRP A 354 10.28 -10.83 1.88
CA TRP A 354 9.64 -11.02 0.58
C TRP A 354 9.89 -12.38 -0.07
N ILE A 355 8.94 -12.81 -0.90
CA ILE A 355 9.10 -13.94 -1.84
C ILE A 355 9.13 -13.38 -3.26
N GLY A 356 10.23 -13.60 -3.97
CA GLY A 356 10.52 -13.01 -5.26
C GLY A 356 10.65 -14.08 -6.33
N LEU A 357 11.81 -14.18 -6.96
CA LEU A 357 12.04 -15.15 -8.04
C LEU A 357 11.80 -16.60 -7.60
N SER A 358 11.98 -16.94 -6.31
CA SER A 358 11.66 -18.28 -5.83
C SER A 358 10.16 -18.58 -5.84
N GLY A 359 9.30 -17.56 -5.85
CA GLY A 359 7.86 -17.64 -6.07
C GLY A 359 7.42 -17.15 -7.46
N GLY A 360 8.34 -16.99 -8.41
CA GLY A 360 8.01 -16.46 -9.74
C GLY A 360 7.57 -14.99 -9.76
N LEU A 361 7.89 -14.22 -8.71
CA LEU A 361 7.57 -12.80 -8.56
C LEU A 361 8.82 -11.95 -8.82
N ALA A 362 8.93 -11.42 -10.03
CA ALA A 362 10.07 -10.61 -10.41
C ALA A 362 10.04 -9.21 -9.77
N GLY A 363 8.87 -8.73 -9.33
CA GLY A 363 8.73 -7.38 -8.79
C GLY A 363 8.98 -7.24 -7.28
N SER A 364 8.76 -8.32 -6.51
CA SER A 364 8.83 -8.33 -5.04
C SER A 364 10.11 -7.72 -4.44
N GLN A 365 11.29 -8.04 -4.99
CA GLN A 365 12.54 -7.52 -4.45
C GLN A 365 12.65 -6.00 -4.61
N ASN A 366 12.31 -5.46 -5.78
CA ASN A 366 12.31 -4.02 -6.03
C ASN A 366 11.28 -3.32 -5.15
N ASN A 367 10.13 -3.96 -4.95
CA ASN A 367 9.08 -3.49 -4.05
C ASN A 367 9.59 -3.30 -2.61
N ALA A 368 10.20 -4.35 -2.05
CA ALA A 368 10.77 -4.30 -0.71
C ALA A 368 11.95 -3.33 -0.61
N GLN A 369 12.80 -3.27 -1.65
CA GLN A 369 13.95 -2.36 -1.68
C GLN A 369 13.51 -0.89 -1.74
N GLY A 370 12.46 -0.57 -2.50
CA GLY A 370 11.90 0.78 -2.55
C GLY A 370 11.41 1.27 -1.18
N PHE A 371 10.78 0.40 -0.38
CA PHE A 371 10.40 0.73 1.00
C PHE A 371 11.63 1.01 1.88
N VAL A 372 12.65 0.15 1.79
CA VAL A 372 13.91 0.27 2.52
C VAL A 372 14.62 1.58 2.19
N ASP A 373 14.76 1.91 0.90
CA ASP A 373 15.47 3.09 0.43
C ASP A 373 14.80 4.39 0.90
N GLU A 374 13.46 4.44 0.84
CA GLU A 374 12.70 5.62 1.22
C GLU A 374 12.74 5.89 2.73
N LEU A 375 12.62 4.85 3.56
CA LEU A 375 12.72 4.98 5.02
C LEU A 375 14.16 5.25 5.47
N ALA A 376 15.16 4.58 4.87
CA ALA A 376 16.57 4.85 5.13
C ALA A 376 16.94 6.31 4.80
N ALA A 377 16.43 6.83 3.67
CA ALA A 377 16.60 8.23 3.29
C ALA A 377 15.92 9.20 4.28
N ALA A 378 14.85 8.77 4.95
CA ALA A 378 14.21 9.48 6.05
C ALA A 378 14.92 9.31 7.41
N GLY A 379 16.04 8.59 7.46
CA GLY A 379 16.87 8.41 8.65
C GLY A 379 16.49 7.20 9.52
N TRP A 380 15.57 6.35 9.07
CA TRP A 380 15.19 5.14 9.79
C TRP A 380 16.30 4.09 9.79
N SER A 381 16.35 3.28 10.84
CA SER A 381 17.21 2.11 10.97
C SER A 381 16.54 0.90 10.34
N ILE A 382 17.02 0.50 9.16
CA ILE A 382 16.57 -0.73 8.52
C ILE A 382 17.24 -1.92 9.21
N ARG A 383 16.46 -2.70 9.97
CA ARG A 383 17.00 -3.82 10.76
C ARG A 383 17.18 -5.08 9.94
N PHE A 384 16.34 -5.28 8.94
CA PHE A 384 16.41 -6.43 8.05
C PHE A 384 15.74 -6.17 6.70
N ASN A 385 16.19 -6.89 5.68
CA ASN A 385 15.59 -6.95 4.35
C ASN A 385 15.89 -8.34 3.78
N TRP A 386 15.01 -9.29 4.08
CA TRP A 386 15.23 -10.71 3.76
C TRP A 386 14.27 -11.21 2.71
N GLY A 387 14.81 -11.89 1.70
CA GLY A 387 14.08 -12.32 0.53
C GLY A 387 14.31 -13.77 0.18
N ASP A 388 13.37 -14.34 -0.58
CA ASP A 388 13.41 -15.71 -1.09
C ASP A 388 13.83 -16.68 0.03
N ALA A 389 14.91 -17.44 -0.15
CA ALA A 389 15.42 -18.44 0.79
C ALA A 389 15.78 -17.90 2.19
N ASN A 390 15.84 -16.58 2.38
CA ASN A 390 16.14 -15.95 3.66
C ASN A 390 14.90 -15.37 4.36
N ALA A 391 13.75 -15.31 3.68
CA ALA A 391 12.48 -14.86 4.22
C ALA A 391 11.84 -16.00 5.04
N TRP A 392 12.23 -16.08 6.31
CA TRP A 392 11.83 -17.18 7.20
C TRP A 392 10.56 -16.85 7.96
N GLU A 393 9.64 -17.82 8.01
CA GLU A 393 8.40 -17.76 8.78
C GLU A 393 8.66 -17.57 10.28
N SER A 394 9.71 -18.20 10.82
CA SER A 394 10.15 -18.04 12.21
C SER A 394 10.34 -16.58 12.64
N ASP A 395 10.72 -15.67 11.73
CA ASP A 395 10.88 -14.25 12.03
C ASP A 395 9.56 -13.55 12.36
N TRP A 396 8.43 -14.13 11.94
CA TRP A 396 7.08 -13.61 12.13
C TRP A 396 6.36 -14.23 13.31
N ARG A 397 6.78 -15.44 13.76
CA ARG A 397 6.15 -16.16 14.88
C ARG A 397 7.07 -16.45 16.07
N GLU A 398 8.18 -17.16 15.89
CA GLU A 398 8.98 -17.72 16.98
C GLU A 398 10.05 -16.75 17.48
N PHE A 399 10.70 -16.04 16.56
CA PHE A 399 11.71 -15.04 16.83
C PHE A 399 11.20 -13.63 16.52
N ASN A 400 9.88 -13.43 16.57
CA ASN A 400 9.26 -12.15 16.22
C ASN A 400 9.82 -11.01 17.10
N ASP A 401 10.07 -11.28 18.37
CA ASP A 401 10.73 -10.42 19.36
C ASP A 401 12.11 -9.91 18.93
N GLU A 402 12.80 -10.64 18.06
CA GLU A 402 14.09 -10.27 17.48
C GLU A 402 13.95 -9.60 16.11
N TRP A 403 12.88 -9.89 15.37
CA TRP A 403 12.70 -9.46 13.99
C TRP A 403 11.46 -8.59 13.80
N VAL A 404 10.32 -9.21 13.49
CA VAL A 404 9.10 -8.51 13.04
C VAL A 404 8.52 -7.63 14.14
N ASP A 405 8.40 -8.13 15.38
CA ASP A 405 7.92 -7.32 16.51
C ASP A 405 8.99 -6.35 17.03
N ALA A 406 10.25 -6.53 16.67
CA ALA A 406 11.36 -5.70 17.14
C ALA A 406 11.48 -4.34 16.43
N VAL A 407 10.75 -4.10 15.35
CA VAL A 407 10.78 -2.87 14.53
C VAL A 407 9.44 -2.14 14.56
N ASP A 408 9.38 -0.87 14.16
CA ASP A 408 8.15 -0.07 14.16
C ASP A 408 7.26 -0.35 12.93
N PHE A 409 7.88 -0.60 11.77
CA PHE A 409 7.17 -0.80 10.50
C PHE A 409 7.73 -1.98 9.70
N VAL A 410 6.91 -2.98 9.41
CA VAL A 410 7.25 -4.09 8.50
C VAL A 410 6.47 -4.01 7.19
N PHE A 411 7.17 -4.23 6.08
CA PHE A 411 6.58 -4.42 4.76
C PHE A 411 6.90 -5.82 4.23
N TYR A 412 5.88 -6.58 3.88
CA TYR A 412 5.98 -7.87 3.22
C TYR A 412 5.38 -7.83 1.82
N THR A 413 5.99 -8.54 0.89
CA THR A 413 5.43 -8.78 -0.44
C THR A 413 5.68 -10.21 -0.90
N GLY A 414 4.67 -10.86 -1.47
CA GLY A 414 4.76 -12.26 -1.90
C GLY A 414 3.39 -12.87 -2.22
N HIS A 415 3.22 -14.16 -1.93
CA HIS A 415 1.94 -14.86 -2.08
C HIS A 415 1.19 -14.96 -0.75
N ALA A 416 -0.14 -14.96 -0.82
CA ALA A 416 -1.02 -15.02 0.34
C ALA A 416 -2.41 -15.54 -0.05
N ASN A 417 -3.22 -15.88 0.95
CA ASN A 417 -4.67 -16.04 0.84
C ASN A 417 -5.33 -15.39 2.07
N SER A 418 -6.62 -15.68 2.30
CA SER A 418 -7.31 -15.20 3.50
C SER A 418 -6.62 -15.62 4.81
N ASP A 419 -6.03 -16.80 4.84
CA ASP A 419 -5.61 -17.49 6.05
C ASP A 419 -4.16 -17.21 6.42
N GLY A 420 -3.37 -16.60 5.53
CA GLY A 420 -1.94 -16.44 5.75
C GLY A 420 -1.13 -16.07 4.52
N TRP A 421 0.19 -16.13 4.64
CA TRP A 421 1.12 -15.84 3.55
C TRP A 421 2.37 -16.72 3.55
N VAL A 422 2.97 -16.80 2.37
CA VAL A 422 4.03 -17.77 2.05
C VAL A 422 5.41 -17.28 2.50
N PHE A 423 6.22 -18.19 3.01
CA PHE A 423 7.63 -17.97 3.34
C PHE A 423 8.51 -19.06 2.72
N ALA A 424 9.82 -18.91 2.86
CA ALA A 424 10.74 -19.98 2.50
C ALA A 424 10.88 -21.01 3.63
N ALA A 425 11.28 -22.22 3.24
CA ALA A 425 11.78 -23.25 4.15
C ALA A 425 12.90 -22.67 5.05
N PRO A 426 13.12 -23.19 6.28
CA PRO A 426 12.89 -24.59 6.68
C PRO A 426 11.55 -24.91 7.35
N ASP A 427 10.72 -23.91 7.67
CA ASP A 427 9.40 -24.13 8.27
C ASP A 427 8.39 -24.66 7.23
N ASP A 428 7.10 -24.72 7.56
CA ASP A 428 6.06 -25.26 6.66
C ASP A 428 5.70 -24.33 5.50
N THR A 429 6.43 -23.21 5.36
CA THR A 429 6.39 -22.26 4.25
C THR A 429 5.11 -21.43 4.19
N PHE A 430 4.27 -21.48 5.22
CA PHE A 430 3.01 -20.75 5.23
C PHE A 430 2.64 -20.29 6.63
N LEU A 431 2.80 -18.99 6.90
CA LEU A 431 2.33 -18.42 8.16
C LEU A 431 0.81 -18.35 8.17
N HIS A 432 0.18 -19.24 8.93
CA HIS A 432 -1.26 -19.27 9.13
C HIS A 432 -1.66 -18.34 10.28
N PHE A 433 -2.81 -17.67 10.17
CA PHE A 433 -3.28 -16.70 11.17
C PHE A 433 -3.40 -17.30 12.59
N THR A 434 -3.66 -18.60 12.71
CA THR A 434 -3.73 -19.27 14.03
C THR A 434 -2.38 -19.38 14.71
N GLU A 435 -1.27 -19.31 13.98
CA GLU A 435 0.08 -19.34 14.55
C GLU A 435 0.46 -17.98 15.13
N THR A 436 -0.21 -16.93 14.66
CA THR A 436 -0.21 -15.60 15.27
C THR A 436 -1.25 -15.49 16.40
N ALA A 437 -1.98 -16.56 16.71
CA ALA A 437 -3.03 -16.58 17.73
C ALA A 437 -2.66 -17.46 18.92
N GLY A 438 -2.59 -16.88 20.12
CA GLY A 438 -2.37 -17.64 21.36
C GLY A 438 -0.91 -18.04 21.61
N ALA A 439 0.03 -17.62 20.75
CA ALA A 439 1.43 -17.51 21.15
C ALA A 439 1.54 -16.57 22.36
N PRO A 440 2.45 -16.81 23.31
CA PRO A 440 2.68 -15.92 24.45
C PRO A 440 3.27 -14.55 24.05
N ASP A 441 3.43 -14.30 22.75
CA ASP A 441 4.19 -13.21 22.14
C ASP A 441 3.55 -12.80 20.81
N LEU A 442 2.62 -11.85 20.89
CA LEU A 442 1.79 -11.37 19.77
C LEU A 442 2.39 -10.09 19.16
N TRP A 443 1.90 -9.65 17.99
CA TRP A 443 2.48 -8.47 17.35
C TRP A 443 2.14 -7.17 18.09
N GLY A 444 3.17 -6.37 18.28
CA GLY A 444 3.17 -5.08 18.97
C GLY A 444 3.50 -5.13 20.45
N THR A 445 3.81 -6.30 21.01
CA THR A 445 4.21 -6.37 22.44
C THR A 445 5.59 -5.76 22.69
N LYS A 446 6.43 -5.72 21.65
CA LYS A 446 7.73 -5.04 21.66
C LYS A 446 7.62 -3.65 21.06
N ASN A 447 7.44 -3.58 19.74
CA ASN A 447 7.64 -2.33 19.01
C ASN A 447 6.89 -2.25 17.68
N LEU A 448 6.28 -3.33 17.17
CA LEU A 448 5.61 -3.29 15.88
C LEU A 448 4.28 -2.56 15.93
N GLU A 449 4.24 -1.40 15.26
CA GLU A 449 3.04 -0.58 15.14
C GLU A 449 2.31 -0.89 13.82
N TRP A 450 3.05 -1.03 12.72
CA TRP A 450 2.44 -1.16 11.40
C TRP A 450 3.01 -2.33 10.62
N ALA A 451 2.12 -3.14 10.04
CA ALA A 451 2.48 -4.22 9.13
C ALA A 451 1.72 -4.08 7.81
N VAL A 452 2.42 -4.15 6.69
CA VAL A 452 1.81 -4.30 5.36
C VAL A 452 2.11 -5.68 4.82
N VAL A 453 1.07 -6.39 4.39
CA VAL A 453 1.15 -7.64 3.66
C VAL A 453 0.66 -7.37 2.24
N ALA A 454 1.56 -6.90 1.38
CA ALA A 454 1.32 -6.63 -0.03
C ALA A 454 1.30 -7.95 -0.82
N ALA A 455 0.26 -8.74 -0.58
CA ALA A 455 0.05 -10.05 -1.19
C ALA A 455 -1.45 -10.33 -1.32
N CYS A 456 -1.80 -11.42 -2.00
CA CYS A 456 -3.19 -11.77 -2.31
C CYS A 456 -4.04 -12.03 -1.06
N GLY A 457 -5.02 -11.17 -0.79
CA GLY A 457 -6.14 -11.51 0.09
C GLY A 457 -5.97 -11.64 1.62
N PRO A 458 -4.88 -11.24 2.31
CA PRO A 458 -4.80 -11.40 3.77
C PRO A 458 -5.93 -10.67 4.52
N LEU A 459 -6.51 -9.62 3.91
CA LEU A 459 -7.66 -8.88 4.42
C LEU A 459 -8.96 -9.17 3.66
N GLN A 460 -9.08 -10.36 3.08
CA GLN A 460 -10.31 -10.87 2.48
C GLN A 460 -11.46 -10.90 3.50
N ASP A 461 -12.62 -10.41 3.09
CA ASP A 461 -13.84 -10.39 3.87
C ASP A 461 -15.08 -10.47 2.97
N ASP A 462 -16.15 -11.09 3.48
CA ASP A 462 -17.42 -11.27 2.76
C ASP A 462 -18.13 -9.95 2.38
N VAL A 463 -17.75 -8.79 2.95
CA VAL A 463 -18.34 -7.50 2.55
C VAL A 463 -17.78 -6.91 1.25
N VAL A 464 -16.56 -7.30 0.87
CA VAL A 464 -15.86 -6.79 -0.33
C VAL A 464 -15.52 -7.90 -1.32
N GLY A 465 -15.76 -9.16 -0.96
CA GLY A 465 -15.51 -10.31 -1.80
C GLY A 465 -15.91 -11.59 -1.08
N SER A 466 -14.94 -12.47 -0.88
CA SER A 466 -15.09 -13.71 -0.13
C SER A 466 -13.90 -13.89 0.80
N GLY A 467 -14.09 -14.65 1.87
CA GLY A 467 -13.02 -15.07 2.78
C GLY A 467 -13.45 -15.16 4.25
N GLY A 468 -14.71 -14.87 4.57
CA GLY A 468 -15.21 -14.89 5.93
C GLY A 468 -14.96 -13.57 6.67
N ASN A 469 -14.74 -13.66 7.97
CA ASN A 469 -14.64 -12.50 8.86
C ASN A 469 -13.17 -12.14 9.15
N VAL A 470 -12.66 -11.09 8.49
CA VAL A 470 -11.27 -10.64 8.69
C VAL A 470 -10.99 -10.24 10.14
N LEU A 471 -11.98 -9.63 10.79
CA LEU A 471 -11.81 -9.10 12.14
C LEU A 471 -11.66 -10.22 13.15
N GLU A 472 -12.36 -11.34 12.95
CA GLU A 472 -12.21 -12.54 13.78
C GLU A 472 -10.89 -13.26 13.51
N ARG A 473 -10.53 -13.41 12.23
CA ARG A 473 -9.32 -14.12 11.80
C ARG A 473 -8.07 -13.52 12.42
N TRP A 474 -7.88 -12.21 12.30
CA TRP A 474 -6.67 -11.54 12.78
C TRP A 474 -6.80 -10.94 14.18
N ARG A 475 -7.92 -11.11 14.90
CA ARG A 475 -8.14 -10.45 16.21
C ARG A 475 -7.05 -10.72 17.23
N ASN A 476 -6.45 -11.89 17.16
CA ASN A 476 -5.47 -12.38 18.12
C ASN A 476 -4.04 -12.02 17.72
N ALA A 477 -3.80 -11.48 16.53
CA ALA A 477 -2.48 -11.02 16.12
C ALA A 477 -2.12 -9.67 16.78
N PHE A 478 -3.11 -8.91 17.25
CA PHE A 478 -2.93 -7.56 17.80
C PHE A 478 -2.77 -7.57 19.32
N ASP A 479 -1.55 -7.35 19.82
CA ASP A 479 -1.25 -7.08 21.24
C ASP A 479 -0.34 -5.84 21.37
N GLY A 480 -0.79 -4.76 20.74
CA GLY A 480 -0.02 -3.54 20.59
C GLY A 480 0.16 -3.14 19.13
N LEU A 481 -0.05 -4.05 18.17
CA LEU A 481 -0.09 -3.69 16.76
C LEU A 481 -1.14 -2.61 16.53
N HIS A 482 -0.80 -1.57 15.78
CA HIS A 482 -1.72 -0.49 15.47
C HIS A 482 -2.53 -0.78 14.22
N ILE A 483 -1.87 -1.18 13.14
CA ILE A 483 -2.50 -1.37 11.83
C ILE A 483 -1.92 -2.57 11.08
N LEU A 484 -2.79 -3.48 10.64
CA LEU A 484 -2.48 -4.49 9.63
C LEU A 484 -3.10 -4.06 8.29
N MET A 485 -2.26 -3.88 7.28
CA MET A 485 -2.65 -3.50 5.92
C MET A 485 -2.40 -4.64 4.94
N GLY A 486 -3.20 -4.70 3.89
CA GLY A 486 -3.06 -5.69 2.83
C GLY A 486 -4.17 -5.57 1.80
N TYR A 487 -4.46 -6.64 1.09
CA TYR A 487 -5.49 -6.68 0.05
C TYR A 487 -6.66 -7.60 0.39
N GLY A 488 -7.83 -7.30 -0.17
CA GLY A 488 -9.03 -8.12 -0.11
C GLY A 488 -9.21 -9.06 -1.31
N GLN A 489 -8.31 -9.06 -2.29
CA GLN A 489 -8.36 -9.88 -3.51
C GLN A 489 -6.96 -10.28 -3.98
N VAL A 490 -6.91 -11.11 -5.03
CA VAL A 490 -5.71 -11.47 -5.76
C VAL A 490 -5.16 -10.23 -6.49
N THR A 491 -3.89 -9.92 -6.25
CA THR A 491 -3.23 -8.72 -6.79
C THR A 491 -2.23 -9.03 -7.90
N PHE A 492 -1.79 -8.00 -8.62
CA PHE A 492 -0.73 -8.12 -9.62
C PHE A 492 0.63 -7.92 -8.99
N ASP A 493 1.63 -8.66 -9.44
CA ASP A 493 3.04 -8.37 -9.12
C ASP A 493 3.44 -7.01 -9.69
N ASN A 494 4.26 -6.26 -8.96
CA ASN A 494 4.76 -4.94 -9.34
C ASN A 494 6.02 -4.58 -8.55
N GLU A 495 6.53 -3.37 -8.72
CA GLU A 495 7.82 -2.93 -8.17
C GLU A 495 7.73 -1.70 -7.27
N GLU A 496 6.54 -1.11 -7.08
CA GLU A 496 6.42 0.29 -6.62
C GLU A 496 5.60 0.49 -5.33
N GLU A 497 4.88 -0.53 -4.83
CA GLU A 497 4.05 -0.45 -3.62
C GLU A 497 4.87 0.00 -2.40
N GLY A 498 6.00 -0.65 -2.15
CA GLY A 498 6.82 -0.33 -0.97
C GLY A 498 7.38 1.10 -1.02
N GLN A 499 7.85 1.52 -2.20
CA GLN A 499 8.38 2.87 -2.40
C GLN A 499 7.30 3.93 -2.18
N ARG A 500 6.16 3.82 -2.86
CA ARG A 500 5.09 4.84 -2.80
C ARG A 500 4.48 4.96 -1.41
N LEU A 501 4.28 3.82 -0.74
CA LEU A 501 3.80 3.80 0.64
C LEU A 501 4.71 4.65 1.54
N ALA A 502 6.01 4.38 1.52
CA ALA A 502 6.98 5.10 2.34
C ALA A 502 7.10 6.59 1.93
N GLN A 503 7.03 6.90 0.63
CA GLN A 503 7.04 8.28 0.12
C GLN A 503 5.85 9.10 0.63
N TYR A 504 4.64 8.55 0.62
CA TYR A 504 3.45 9.28 1.10
C TYR A 504 3.45 9.41 2.62
N ALA A 505 3.89 8.37 3.33
CA ALA A 505 3.95 8.37 4.79
C ALA A 505 4.99 9.39 5.31
N LYS A 506 6.17 9.47 4.67
CA LYS A 506 7.20 10.46 5.02
C LYS A 506 6.83 11.89 4.64
N ALA A 507 5.95 12.06 3.64
CA ALA A 507 5.38 13.35 3.24
C ALA A 507 4.26 13.84 4.19
N GLY A 508 3.91 13.06 5.22
CA GLY A 508 2.96 13.46 6.25
C GLY A 508 1.53 12.97 6.03
N SER A 509 1.29 12.06 5.08
CA SER A 509 0.00 11.34 5.02
C SER A 509 -0.09 10.35 6.18
N THR A 510 -1.30 10.01 6.62
CA THR A 510 -1.47 8.88 7.57
C THR A 510 -0.99 7.59 6.92
N ILE A 511 -0.65 6.59 7.72
CA ILE A 511 -0.22 5.26 7.24
C ILE A 511 -1.31 4.64 6.36
N ILE A 512 -2.58 4.68 6.79
CA ILE A 512 -3.72 4.19 5.98
C ILE A 512 -3.86 4.98 4.68
N GLN A 513 -3.77 6.31 4.73
CA GLN A 513 -3.87 7.14 3.52
C GLN A 513 -2.75 6.80 2.53
N SER A 514 -1.54 6.58 3.03
CA SER A 514 -0.38 6.21 2.23
C SER A 514 -0.58 4.88 1.53
N TRP A 515 -1.09 3.86 2.24
CA TRP A 515 -1.39 2.55 1.67
C TRP A 515 -2.51 2.58 0.64
N PHE A 516 -3.62 3.24 0.97
CA PHE A 516 -4.79 3.31 0.09
C PHE A 516 -4.51 4.08 -1.19
N ARG A 517 -3.76 5.19 -1.11
CA ARG A 517 -3.31 5.92 -2.30
C ARG A 517 -2.38 5.05 -3.15
N THR A 518 -1.41 4.40 -2.53
CA THR A 518 -0.46 3.50 -3.22
C THR A 518 -1.21 2.41 -3.99
N ALA A 519 -2.14 1.72 -3.35
CA ALA A 519 -2.92 0.67 -3.98
C ALA A 519 -3.77 1.19 -5.14
N GLN A 520 -4.43 2.33 -4.97
CA GLN A 520 -5.24 2.96 -6.01
C GLN A 520 -4.46 3.38 -7.26
N GLU A 521 -3.18 3.67 -7.10
CA GLU A 521 -2.34 4.06 -8.22
C GLU A 521 -1.69 2.88 -8.93
N ILE A 522 -1.53 1.74 -8.27
CA ILE A 522 -0.76 0.59 -8.78
C ILE A 522 -1.64 -0.57 -9.24
N GLN A 523 -2.63 -0.94 -8.43
CA GLN A 523 -3.46 -2.12 -8.67
C GLN A 523 -4.66 -1.80 -9.56
N PRO A 524 -5.16 -2.76 -10.36
CA PRO A 524 -6.38 -2.57 -11.11
C PRO A 524 -7.62 -2.53 -10.22
N GLY A 525 -8.70 -1.89 -10.68
CA GLY A 525 -9.77 -1.42 -9.78
C GLY A 525 -10.86 -2.44 -9.50
N GLU A 526 -10.66 -3.70 -9.86
CA GLU A 526 -11.37 -4.85 -9.30
C GLU A 526 -10.80 -5.26 -7.93
N ILE A 527 -9.66 -4.71 -7.52
CA ILE A 527 -8.99 -5.04 -6.26
C ILE A 527 -9.36 -4.02 -5.18
N TRP A 528 -9.44 -4.49 -3.95
CA TRP A 528 -9.64 -3.70 -2.76
C TRP A 528 -8.41 -3.74 -1.86
N ALA A 529 -7.96 -2.57 -1.43
CA ALA A 529 -6.94 -2.44 -0.41
C ALA A 529 -7.60 -2.29 0.96
N GLY A 530 -7.18 -3.09 1.94
CA GLY A 530 -7.71 -3.11 3.28
C GLY A 530 -6.75 -2.53 4.33
N ALA A 531 -7.31 -2.01 5.41
CA ALA A 531 -6.57 -1.63 6.62
C ALA A 531 -7.40 -2.00 7.86
N TYR A 532 -6.87 -2.90 8.68
CA TYR A 532 -7.41 -3.31 9.98
C TYR A 532 -6.71 -2.49 11.08
N TYR A 533 -7.49 -1.71 11.84
CA TYR A 533 -7.06 -0.91 12.98
C TYR A 533 -7.97 -1.09 14.21
N LEU A 534 -7.55 -0.53 15.34
CA LEU A 534 -8.16 -0.73 16.65
C LEU A 534 -8.54 0.59 17.32
N GLY A 535 -9.42 0.50 18.33
CA GLY A 535 -9.54 1.57 19.30
C GLY A 535 -10.27 1.19 20.58
N ASP A 536 -10.21 2.13 21.52
CA ASP A 536 -10.82 2.04 22.83
C ASP A 536 -11.22 3.44 23.38
N ALA A 537 -11.36 3.56 24.71
CA ALA A 537 -11.66 4.83 25.35
C ALA A 537 -10.47 5.81 25.37
N THR A 538 -9.25 5.34 25.13
CA THR A 538 -8.02 6.14 25.12
C THR A 538 -7.72 6.72 23.74
N GLY A 539 -8.18 6.06 22.67
CA GLY A 539 -8.00 6.55 21.30
C GLY A 539 -8.26 5.50 20.22
N SER A 540 -7.84 5.83 19.01
CA SER A 540 -7.89 4.99 17.81
C SER A 540 -6.55 5.04 17.11
N THR A 541 -6.14 3.93 16.49
CA THR A 541 -4.93 3.82 15.68
C THR A 541 -5.15 4.15 14.19
N GLU A 542 -6.40 4.41 13.78
CA GLU A 542 -6.77 4.70 12.38
C GLU A 542 -5.98 5.85 11.73
N SER A 543 -5.65 6.86 12.53
CA SER A 543 -5.08 8.14 12.05
C SER A 543 -3.59 8.27 12.30
N ASP A 544 -2.90 7.14 12.50
CA ASP A 544 -1.46 7.11 12.70
C ASP A 544 -0.71 7.69 11.51
N HIS A 545 0.34 8.45 11.80
CA HIS A 545 1.34 8.89 10.84
C HIS A 545 2.61 8.09 11.04
N LEU A 546 3.52 8.19 10.07
CA LEU A 546 4.88 7.74 10.29
C LEU A 546 5.50 8.50 11.47
N TRP A 547 6.31 7.82 12.29
CA TRP A 547 7.00 8.51 13.37
C TRP A 547 7.82 9.70 12.84
N GLY A 548 7.67 10.85 13.50
CA GLY A 548 8.32 12.10 13.13
C GLY A 548 7.61 12.92 12.05
N THR A 549 6.49 12.45 11.49
CA THR A 549 5.73 13.18 10.45
C THR A 549 4.33 13.59 10.86
N GLY A 550 3.80 13.04 11.96
CA GLY A 550 2.53 13.44 12.54
C GLY A 550 2.21 12.69 13.84
N SER A 551 0.94 12.69 14.22
CA SER A 551 0.48 12.01 15.44
C SER A 551 0.39 10.50 15.23
N VAL A 552 0.76 9.75 16.27
CA VAL A 552 0.53 8.31 16.39
C VAL A 552 -0.34 8.05 17.62
N GLY A 553 -1.30 7.15 17.48
CA GLY A 553 -2.23 6.75 18.52
C GLY A 553 -1.56 6.05 19.71
N PRO A 554 -2.36 5.72 20.76
CA PRO A 554 -1.88 4.91 21.88
C PRO A 554 -1.79 3.43 21.51
N ASP A 555 -0.89 2.69 22.16
CA ASP A 555 -0.85 1.22 22.08
C ASP A 555 -2.15 0.64 22.65
N VAL A 556 -2.98 -0.02 21.82
CA VAL A 556 -4.27 -0.60 22.23
C VAL A 556 -4.16 -2.12 22.39
N THR A 557 -3.92 -2.59 23.63
CA THR A 557 -3.81 -4.03 23.94
C THR A 557 -5.15 -4.67 24.36
N ASN A 558 -6.15 -3.87 24.73
CA ASN A 558 -7.48 -4.35 25.09
C ASN A 558 -8.58 -3.52 24.40
N PRO A 559 -8.66 -3.59 23.05
CA PRO A 559 -9.58 -2.79 22.27
C PRO A 559 -11.04 -3.04 22.64
N THR A 560 -11.83 -1.97 22.72
CA THR A 560 -13.30 -2.07 22.89
C THR A 560 -14.01 -2.23 21.54
N TRP A 561 -13.33 -1.90 20.45
CA TRP A 561 -13.79 -2.12 19.09
C TRP A 561 -12.62 -2.35 18.12
N ARG A 562 -12.94 -2.96 16.99
CA ARG A 562 -12.05 -3.29 15.87
C ARG A 562 -12.69 -2.80 14.60
N ALA A 563 -11.91 -2.34 13.64
CA ALA A 563 -12.42 -1.98 12.34
C ALA A 563 -11.49 -2.41 11.22
N CYS A 564 -12.07 -2.70 10.07
CA CYS A 564 -11.33 -2.86 8.83
C CYS A 564 -12.04 -2.04 7.76
N SER A 565 -11.28 -1.22 7.05
CA SER A 565 -11.76 -0.39 5.95
C SER A 565 -11.16 -0.87 4.66
N TRP A 566 -11.92 -0.80 3.57
CA TRP A 566 -11.47 -1.15 2.24
C TRP A 566 -11.77 -0.05 1.24
N VAL A 567 -10.81 0.22 0.36
CA VAL A 567 -10.98 1.13 -0.78
C VAL A 567 -10.83 0.37 -2.08
N PRO A 568 -11.64 0.68 -3.11
CA PRO A 568 -11.42 0.13 -4.43
C PRO A 568 -10.20 0.80 -5.08
N CYS A 569 -9.35 0.00 -5.73
CA CYS A 569 -8.14 0.47 -6.42
C CYS A 569 -8.46 1.27 -7.70
#